data_AF-A0A960T0F9-F1
#
_entry.id   AF-A0A960T0F9-F1
#
_cell.length_a   1.000
_cell.length_b   1.000
_cell.length_c   1.000
_cell.angle_alpha   90.00
_cell.angle_beta   90.00
_cell.angle_gamma   90.00
#
_symmetry.space_group_name_H-M   'P 1'
#
loop_
_entity.id
_entity.type
_entity.pdbx_description
1 polymer ?
#
loop_
_entity_poly.entity_id
_entity_poly.type
_entity_poly.pdbx_seq_one_letter_code
_entity_poly.pdbx_strand_id
1 'polypeptide(L)'
;MKTWIHSGVRRFIRTNSAAMAATSLYLAALPAVAFDPSPYPDGTPPDGTAAYPWKVDLPEDFDQIGSDGIHGTAACYVLTRNLDCRNEDHRVRYAFSGTFDGNYRLVSRIHVDQPTETGVGLFSILQNGALVKRLAVVNSHFRAAGAMGAVVGSMGYGSTVEECYSWGNTVAAVSTNKQSIGGITGGESYQRPAAVVRNCFTRDNTISSAFQTVGGICGYNDAFVQKCYSAGTNLAAPRYVGGVIGYGGSGTVMDSYSDLTNSPSVQCGSSNGSWLNALVPNRYATDFNITSHSIADLGWDPAIWSIGPDGFPWLTGFNLPPVAEAGP
;
A
#
# COMPACT_ATOMS: atom_id res chain seq x y z
N MET A 1 -65.31 -8.61 -47.82
CA MET A 1 -66.13 -9.70 -47.21
C MET A 1 -65.29 -10.29 -46.08
N LYS A 2 -65.63 -10.34 -44.80
CA LYS A 2 -66.86 -10.12 -44.03
C LYS A 2 -66.49 -9.44 -42.71
N THR A 3 -67.33 -8.49 -42.30
CA THR A 3 -67.47 -7.94 -40.95
C THR A 3 -67.94 -9.01 -39.95
N TRP A 4 -67.82 -8.77 -38.64
CA TRP A 4 -68.93 -8.72 -37.67
C TRP A 4 -68.40 -8.35 -36.27
N ILE A 5 -69.22 -7.62 -35.53
CA ILE A 5 -68.92 -6.73 -34.41
C ILE A 5 -69.97 -6.99 -33.29
N HIS A 6 -69.58 -6.73 -32.02
CA HIS A 6 -70.37 -6.61 -30.76
C HIS A 6 -70.77 -7.91 -30.03
N SER A 7 -70.72 -8.02 -28.70
CA SER A 7 -71.08 -7.12 -27.57
C SER A 7 -70.21 -7.42 -26.32
N GLY A 8 -70.08 -6.67 -25.22
CA GLY A 8 -70.79 -5.50 -24.69
C GLY A 8 -71.18 -5.68 -23.21
N VAL A 9 -70.27 -5.33 -22.28
CA VAL A 9 -70.48 -4.64 -20.97
C VAL A 9 -71.15 -5.36 -19.75
N ARG A 10 -70.47 -5.36 -18.57
CA ARG A 10 -70.84 -4.74 -17.24
C ARG A 10 -69.97 -5.33 -16.07
N ARG A 11 -69.05 -4.55 -15.45
CA ARG A 11 -69.14 -3.68 -14.24
C ARG A 11 -69.01 -4.46 -12.90
N PHE A 12 -67.83 -4.58 -12.27
CA PHE A 12 -67.12 -3.70 -11.28
C PHE A 12 -67.45 -3.99 -9.78
N ILE A 13 -66.37 -4.10 -8.96
CA ILE A 13 -66.18 -3.74 -7.52
C ILE A 13 -65.96 -4.88 -6.47
N ARG A 14 -64.68 -4.98 -6.02
CA ARG A 14 -64.09 -5.15 -4.65
C ARG A 14 -64.37 -6.47 -3.87
N THR A 15 -63.48 -7.06 -3.06
CA THR A 15 -62.36 -6.53 -2.22
C THR A 15 -61.46 -7.66 -1.67
N ASN A 16 -60.18 -7.34 -1.46
CA ASN A 16 -59.26 -7.73 -0.38
C ASN A 16 -59.07 -9.19 0.07
N SER A 17 -57.83 -9.68 -0.04
CA SER A 17 -57.08 -10.28 1.07
C SER A 17 -55.58 -10.08 0.82
N ALA A 18 -54.90 -9.50 1.80
CA ALA A 18 -53.60 -8.87 1.70
C ALA A 18 -52.42 -9.87 1.76
N ALA A 19 -51.47 -9.71 0.84
CA ALA A 19 -50.07 -10.09 1.03
C ALA A 19 -49.24 -8.81 0.95
N MET A 20 -49.09 -8.10 2.07
CA MET A 20 -48.14 -7.00 2.16
C MET A 20 -46.75 -7.58 2.31
N ALA A 21 -46.01 -7.55 1.21
CA ALA A 21 -44.57 -7.71 1.20
C ALA A 21 -43.94 -6.69 2.14
N ALA A 22 -43.07 -7.16 3.02
CA ALA A 22 -42.14 -6.32 3.76
C ALA A 22 -41.17 -5.70 2.76
N THR A 23 -41.50 -4.51 2.27
CA THR A 23 -40.53 -3.62 1.64
C THR A 23 -39.60 -3.13 2.74
N SER A 24 -38.50 -3.85 2.97
CA SER A 24 -37.32 -3.22 3.54
C SER A 24 -36.98 -2.05 2.64
N LEU A 25 -37.07 -0.83 3.19
CA LEU A 25 -36.40 0.31 2.60
C LEU A 25 -34.92 -0.04 2.56
N TYR A 26 -34.46 -0.47 1.38
CA TYR A 26 -33.06 -0.36 1.02
C TYR A 26 -32.80 1.14 0.97
N LEU A 27 -32.32 1.70 2.07
CA LEU A 27 -31.70 3.02 2.05
C LEU A 27 -30.45 2.80 1.20
N ALA A 28 -30.58 2.99 -0.12
CA ALA A 28 -29.43 3.14 -0.98
C ALA A 28 -28.62 4.27 -0.34
N ALA A 29 -27.47 3.92 0.23
CA ALA A 29 -26.49 4.91 0.63
C ALA A 29 -26.37 5.86 -0.56
N LEU A 30 -26.64 7.15 -0.34
CA LEU A 30 -26.30 8.16 -1.32
C LEU A 30 -24.89 7.84 -1.79
N PRO A 31 -24.59 7.88 -3.11
CA PRO A 31 -23.21 7.73 -3.53
C PRO A 31 -22.42 8.72 -2.67
N ALA A 32 -21.45 8.18 -1.92
CA ALA A 32 -20.48 9.00 -1.21
C ALA A 32 -20.08 10.10 -2.18
N VAL A 33 -20.29 11.36 -1.79
CA VAL A 33 -19.81 12.46 -2.62
C VAL A 33 -18.32 12.22 -2.76
N ALA A 34 -17.92 11.90 -3.98
CA ALA A 34 -16.56 11.71 -4.41
C ALA A 34 -15.71 12.88 -3.94
N PHE A 35 -14.73 12.63 -3.06
CA PHE A 35 -13.81 13.61 -2.48
C PHE A 35 -14.48 14.75 -1.68
N ASP A 36 -13.83 15.19 -0.60
CA ASP A 36 -14.29 16.36 0.18
C ASP A 36 -14.15 17.65 -0.65
N PRO A 37 -15.26 18.31 -1.05
CA PRO A 37 -15.23 19.51 -1.88
C PRO A 37 -15.00 20.78 -1.04
N SER A 38 -14.89 20.68 0.29
CA SER A 38 -14.77 21.85 1.16
C SER A 38 -13.52 22.66 0.80
N PRO A 39 -13.60 24.01 0.79
CA PRO A 39 -12.45 24.83 0.45
C PRO A 39 -11.33 24.71 1.49
N TYR A 40 -10.12 25.04 1.07
CA TYR A 40 -8.99 25.32 1.96
C TYR A 40 -9.22 26.63 2.74
N PRO A 41 -8.41 26.94 3.78
CA PRO A 41 -8.64 28.12 4.64
C PRO A 41 -8.71 29.47 3.92
N ASP A 42 -8.16 29.58 2.72
CA ASP A 42 -8.24 30.77 1.87
C ASP A 42 -9.50 30.85 0.99
N GLY A 43 -10.40 29.86 1.08
CA GLY A 43 -11.64 29.79 0.33
C GLY A 43 -11.53 29.06 -1.02
N THR A 44 -10.33 28.62 -1.42
CA THR A 44 -10.13 27.94 -2.71
C THR A 44 -10.53 26.47 -2.60
N PRO A 45 -11.38 25.94 -3.51
CA PRO A 45 -11.72 24.52 -3.53
C PRO A 45 -10.51 23.66 -3.95
N PRO A 46 -10.47 22.37 -3.58
CA PRO A 46 -9.52 21.42 -4.12
C PRO A 46 -9.60 21.39 -5.65
N ASP A 47 -8.43 21.35 -6.31
CA ASP A 47 -8.31 21.29 -7.77
C ASP A 47 -7.24 20.29 -8.25
N GLY A 48 -6.59 19.60 -7.31
CA GLY A 48 -5.54 18.63 -7.61
C GLY A 48 -4.17 19.24 -7.89
N THR A 49 -3.99 20.54 -7.70
CA THR A 49 -2.67 21.17 -7.71
C THR A 49 -1.92 20.92 -6.40
N ALA A 50 -0.61 21.18 -6.37
CA ALA A 50 0.17 21.07 -5.14
C ALA A 50 -0.28 22.05 -4.04
N ALA A 51 -0.88 23.19 -4.42
CA ALA A 51 -1.42 24.17 -3.48
C ALA A 51 -2.79 23.75 -2.94
N TYR A 52 -3.63 23.15 -3.79
CA TYR A 52 -4.98 22.71 -3.43
C TYR A 52 -5.20 21.24 -3.83
N PRO A 53 -4.49 20.29 -3.20
CA PRO A 53 -4.59 18.88 -3.55
C PRO A 53 -6.01 18.36 -3.30
N TRP A 54 -6.42 17.36 -4.07
CA TRP A 54 -7.66 16.64 -3.85
C TRP A 54 -7.66 16.00 -2.46
N LYS A 55 -8.75 16.20 -1.72
CA LYS A 55 -8.90 15.71 -0.35
C LYS A 55 -9.51 14.32 -0.35
N VAL A 56 -8.72 13.34 0.08
CA VAL A 56 -9.13 11.93 0.19
C VAL A 56 -9.60 11.70 1.63
N ASP A 57 -10.91 11.48 1.80
CA ASP A 57 -11.54 11.37 3.11
C ASP A 57 -12.47 10.15 3.27
N LEU A 58 -12.66 9.41 2.18
CA LEU A 58 -13.38 8.13 2.13
C LEU A 58 -12.55 7.05 1.40
N PRO A 59 -12.71 5.76 1.75
CA PRO A 59 -12.08 4.67 0.99
C PRO A 59 -12.41 4.69 -0.50
N GLU A 60 -13.65 5.01 -0.86
CA GLU A 60 -14.16 5.04 -2.24
C GLU A 60 -13.44 6.07 -3.14
N ASP A 61 -12.84 7.11 -2.57
CA ASP A 61 -12.07 8.12 -3.30
C ASP A 61 -10.86 7.48 -4.02
N PHE A 62 -10.26 6.44 -3.44
CA PHE A 62 -9.14 5.72 -4.08
C PHE A 62 -9.53 5.08 -5.41
N ASP A 63 -10.78 4.59 -5.53
CA ASP A 63 -11.26 3.92 -6.74
C ASP A 63 -11.52 4.90 -7.89
N GLN A 64 -11.69 6.19 -7.54
CA GLN A 64 -11.97 7.26 -8.49
C GLN A 64 -10.69 7.89 -9.07
N ILE A 65 -9.55 7.73 -8.39
CA ILE A 65 -8.25 8.21 -8.90
C ILE A 65 -7.93 7.53 -10.24
N GLY A 66 -7.99 8.34 -11.30
CA GLY A 66 -7.74 7.96 -12.68
C GLY A 66 -8.93 7.37 -13.43
N SER A 67 -10.10 7.20 -12.79
CA SER A 67 -11.22 6.44 -13.37
C SER A 67 -12.44 7.30 -13.72
N ASP A 68 -12.64 8.43 -13.04
CA ASP A 68 -13.87 9.23 -13.14
C ASP A 68 -13.78 10.42 -14.12
N GLY A 69 -12.60 10.66 -14.69
CA GLY A 69 -12.34 11.78 -15.62
C GLY A 69 -12.14 13.15 -14.96
N ILE A 70 -12.20 13.23 -13.63
CA ILE A 70 -12.00 14.45 -12.83
C ILE A 70 -10.70 14.34 -12.04
N HIS A 71 -10.53 13.25 -11.30
CA HIS A 71 -9.41 13.01 -10.40
C HIS A 71 -8.30 12.27 -11.15
N GLY A 72 -7.56 12.98 -12.00
CA GLY A 72 -6.52 12.40 -12.85
C GLY A 72 -5.27 11.89 -12.10
N THR A 73 -4.65 10.81 -12.61
CA THR A 73 -3.50 10.14 -11.97
C THR A 73 -2.24 11.00 -11.80
N ALA A 74 -2.16 12.16 -12.47
CA ALA A 74 -1.05 13.11 -12.38
C ALA A 74 -1.26 14.22 -11.33
N ALA A 75 -2.43 14.27 -10.68
CA ALA A 75 -2.77 15.30 -9.72
C ALA A 75 -2.12 15.06 -8.33
N CYS A 76 -2.28 16.04 -7.45
CA CYS A 76 -1.87 15.99 -6.06
C CYS A 76 -3.06 15.62 -5.16
N TYR A 77 -2.81 14.75 -4.20
CA TYR A 77 -3.79 14.17 -3.30
C TYR A 77 -3.29 14.22 -1.86
N VAL A 78 -4.21 14.43 -0.91
CA VAL A 78 -3.89 14.45 0.52
C VAL A 78 -4.94 13.68 1.33
N LEU A 79 -4.51 12.81 2.23
CA LEU A 79 -5.42 12.22 3.21
C LEU A 79 -5.81 13.24 4.27
N THR A 80 -7.11 13.35 4.54
CA THR A 80 -7.67 14.24 5.57
C THR A 80 -8.09 13.50 6.84
N ARG A 81 -8.12 12.16 6.80
CA ARG A 81 -8.36 11.30 7.95
C ARG A 81 -7.76 9.91 7.80
N ASN A 82 -7.64 9.20 8.92
CA ASN A 82 -7.36 7.76 8.87
C ASN A 82 -8.55 7.07 8.20
N LEU A 83 -8.27 6.17 7.27
CA LEU A 83 -9.27 5.46 6.51
C LEU A 83 -9.32 4.00 6.91
N ASP A 84 -10.54 3.50 6.97
CA ASP A 84 -10.85 2.11 7.22
C ASP A 84 -11.63 1.60 6.01
N CYS A 85 -11.00 0.74 5.23
CA CYS A 85 -11.56 0.18 4.00
C CYS A 85 -12.53 -0.97 4.26
N ARG A 86 -12.85 -1.30 5.53
CA ARG A 86 -13.92 -2.25 5.90
C ARG A 86 -13.76 -3.66 5.31
N ASN A 87 -12.54 -4.09 5.04
CA ASN A 87 -12.22 -5.33 4.31
C ASN A 87 -12.77 -5.34 2.87
N GLU A 88 -12.82 -4.18 2.22
CA GLU A 88 -13.17 -4.02 0.82
C GLU A 88 -11.94 -3.62 -0.01
N ASP A 89 -12.01 -3.83 -1.33
CA ASP A 89 -10.95 -3.54 -2.28
C ASP A 89 -11.03 -2.07 -2.74
N HIS A 90 -10.50 -1.16 -1.93
CA HIS A 90 -10.35 0.26 -2.25
C HIS A 90 -8.89 0.61 -2.53
N ARG A 91 -8.57 0.95 -3.78
CA ARG A 91 -7.17 1.19 -4.19
C ARG A 91 -7.04 1.94 -5.51
N VAL A 92 -5.87 2.54 -5.70
CA VAL A 92 -5.49 3.22 -6.95
C VAL A 92 -5.05 2.20 -7.98
N ARG A 93 -5.99 1.80 -8.87
CA ARG A 93 -5.78 0.76 -9.89
C ARG A 93 -5.03 1.25 -11.12
N TYR A 94 -5.19 2.52 -11.46
CA TYR A 94 -4.53 3.14 -12.61
C TYR A 94 -3.11 3.54 -12.27
N ALA A 95 -2.24 3.56 -13.29
CA ALA A 95 -0.84 3.92 -13.11
C ALA A 95 -0.73 5.39 -12.66
N PHE A 96 -0.22 5.60 -11.45
CA PHE A 96 -0.20 6.89 -10.77
C PHE A 96 1.07 7.66 -11.09
N SER A 97 0.97 8.91 -11.54
CA SER A 97 2.10 9.77 -11.92
C SER A 97 2.21 11.05 -11.10
N GLY A 98 1.26 11.30 -10.20
CA GLY A 98 1.16 12.51 -9.39
C GLY A 98 1.86 12.40 -8.03
N THR A 99 1.35 13.18 -7.07
CA THR A 99 1.80 13.15 -5.68
C THR A 99 0.66 12.72 -4.77
N PHE A 100 0.88 11.69 -3.96
CA PHE A 100 -0.02 11.30 -2.90
C PHE A 100 0.65 11.51 -1.54
N ASP A 101 0.01 12.31 -0.71
CA ASP A 101 0.47 12.63 0.62
C ASP A 101 -0.48 12.05 1.65
N GLY A 102 -0.04 10.97 2.31
CA GLY A 102 -0.81 10.37 3.39
C GLY A 102 -0.94 11.29 4.60
N ASN A 103 -0.20 12.41 4.66
CA ASN A 103 -0.29 13.41 5.73
C ASN A 103 -0.18 12.78 7.14
N TYR A 104 0.69 11.77 7.25
CA TYR A 104 0.90 10.95 8.43
C TYR A 104 -0.35 10.24 8.94
N ARG A 105 -1.18 9.75 8.02
CA ARG A 105 -2.41 9.00 8.30
C ARG A 105 -2.32 7.58 7.79
N LEU A 106 -3.15 6.73 8.37
CA LEU A 106 -3.22 5.31 8.01
C LEU A 106 -4.43 5.00 7.15
N VAL A 107 -4.25 4.02 6.28
CA VAL A 107 -5.30 3.30 5.57
C VAL A 107 -5.26 1.86 6.09
N SER A 108 -6.40 1.32 6.45
CA SER A 108 -6.48 0.01 7.11
C SER A 108 -7.55 -0.89 6.53
N ARG A 109 -7.39 -2.20 6.77
CA ARG A 109 -8.37 -3.23 6.39
C ARG A 109 -8.72 -3.18 4.90
N ILE A 110 -7.73 -2.97 4.03
CA ILE A 110 -7.90 -3.20 2.59
C ILE A 110 -7.91 -4.72 2.38
N HIS A 111 -8.83 -5.24 1.56
CA HIS A 111 -8.86 -6.66 1.21
C HIS A 111 -8.86 -6.83 -0.30
N VAL A 112 -7.75 -7.35 -0.85
CA VAL A 112 -7.59 -7.63 -2.27
C VAL A 112 -7.37 -9.14 -2.45
N ASP A 113 -8.25 -9.78 -3.22
CA ASP A 113 -8.07 -11.16 -3.70
C ASP A 113 -8.21 -11.22 -5.22
N GLN A 114 -7.10 -10.91 -5.90
CA GLN A 114 -7.00 -10.82 -7.36
C GLN A 114 -5.90 -11.76 -7.88
N PRO A 115 -6.08 -13.09 -7.81
CA PRO A 115 -5.02 -14.09 -8.05
C PRO A 115 -4.46 -14.12 -9.47
N THR A 116 -5.04 -13.34 -10.39
CA THR A 116 -4.62 -13.19 -11.78
C THR A 116 -3.93 -11.85 -12.05
N GLU A 117 -4.03 -10.88 -11.13
CA GLU A 117 -3.46 -9.54 -11.31
C GLU A 117 -2.01 -9.45 -10.84
N THR A 118 -1.26 -8.50 -11.42
CA THR A 118 0.10 -8.14 -11.01
C THR A 118 0.17 -6.64 -10.73
N GLY A 119 1.16 -6.20 -9.98
CA GLY A 119 1.24 -4.80 -9.54
C GLY A 119 0.15 -4.52 -8.51
N VAL A 120 0.03 -5.36 -7.48
CA VAL A 120 -0.99 -5.18 -6.45
C VAL A 120 -0.40 -4.54 -5.20
N GLY A 121 -1.02 -3.45 -4.79
CA GLY A 121 -0.82 -2.68 -3.56
C GLY A 121 -1.93 -1.64 -3.44
N LEU A 122 -1.88 -0.77 -2.42
CA LEU A 122 -2.77 0.40 -2.36
C LEU A 122 -2.61 1.28 -3.62
N PHE A 123 -1.38 1.41 -4.11
CA PHE A 123 -1.08 1.89 -5.44
C PHE A 123 -0.65 0.73 -6.32
N SER A 124 -1.31 0.53 -7.44
CA SER A 124 -0.96 -0.55 -8.38
C SER A 124 0.45 -0.35 -8.94
N ILE A 125 0.66 0.77 -9.61
CA ILE A 125 1.92 1.13 -10.25
C ILE A 125 2.17 2.62 -10.03
N LEU A 126 3.39 2.97 -9.61
CA LEU A 126 3.91 4.32 -9.71
C LEU A 126 4.61 4.51 -11.06
N GLN A 127 4.20 5.51 -11.82
CA GLN A 127 4.86 5.95 -13.06
C GLN A 127 6.04 6.87 -12.76
N ASN A 128 6.70 7.32 -13.82
CA ASN A 128 7.92 8.09 -13.72
C ASN A 128 7.72 9.38 -12.91
N GLY A 129 8.56 9.59 -11.90
CA GLY A 129 8.52 10.77 -11.04
C GLY A 129 7.35 10.84 -10.04
N ALA A 130 6.49 9.81 -9.98
CA ALA A 130 5.40 9.79 -9.01
C ALA A 130 5.92 9.76 -7.57
N LEU A 131 5.20 10.39 -6.65
CA LEU A 131 5.56 10.47 -5.24
C LEU A 131 4.44 9.95 -4.35
N VAL A 132 4.72 8.97 -3.50
CA VAL A 132 3.85 8.56 -2.40
C VAL A 132 4.60 8.78 -1.09
N LYS A 133 4.03 9.56 -0.18
CA LYS A 133 4.71 9.86 1.09
C LYS A 133 3.80 9.86 2.30
N ARG A 134 4.39 9.68 3.48
CA ARG A 134 3.75 9.91 4.79
C ARG A 134 2.48 9.09 4.97
N LEU A 135 2.52 7.83 4.58
CA LEU A 135 1.35 6.94 4.50
C LEU A 135 1.61 5.60 5.20
N ALA A 136 0.64 5.17 6.00
CA ALA A 136 0.66 3.86 6.63
C ALA A 136 -0.40 2.93 6.03
N VAL A 137 -0.02 1.68 5.72
CA VAL A 137 -0.95 0.62 5.32
C VAL A 137 -0.97 -0.45 6.39
N VAL A 138 -2.11 -0.64 7.05
CA VAL A 138 -2.19 -1.42 8.30
C VAL A 138 -3.28 -2.50 8.24
N ASN A 139 -3.03 -3.67 8.83
CA ASN A 139 -4.02 -4.74 9.00
C ASN A 139 -4.79 -5.09 7.72
N SER A 140 -4.08 -5.14 6.60
CA SER A 140 -4.65 -5.34 5.26
C SER A 140 -4.23 -6.67 4.65
N HIS A 141 -4.99 -7.16 3.68
CA HIS A 141 -4.78 -8.42 2.99
C HIS A 141 -4.64 -8.18 1.50
N PHE A 142 -3.54 -8.65 0.92
CA PHE A 142 -3.26 -8.59 -0.51
C PHE A 142 -2.91 -9.99 -1.01
N ARG A 143 -3.72 -10.52 -1.94
CA ARG A 143 -3.47 -11.78 -2.64
C ARG A 143 -3.54 -11.55 -4.14
N ALA A 144 -2.44 -11.81 -4.86
CA ALA A 144 -2.38 -11.61 -6.31
C ALA A 144 -1.39 -12.55 -7.02
N ALA A 145 -1.23 -12.40 -8.34
CA ALA A 145 -0.36 -13.26 -9.14
C ALA A 145 1.14 -12.89 -9.01
N GLY A 146 1.48 -11.61 -9.14
CA GLY A 146 2.84 -11.19 -9.51
C GLY A 146 3.50 -10.18 -8.56
N ALA A 147 4.00 -9.07 -9.11
CA ALA A 147 4.70 -8.02 -8.37
C ALA A 147 3.75 -7.38 -7.35
N MET A 148 4.16 -7.31 -6.08
CA MET A 148 3.27 -6.93 -4.99
C MET A 148 3.99 -6.19 -3.86
N GLY A 149 3.32 -5.19 -3.30
CA GLY A 149 3.66 -4.62 -2.01
C GLY A 149 2.47 -3.95 -1.36
N ALA A 150 2.47 -3.81 -0.03
CA ALA A 150 1.30 -3.28 0.67
C ALA A 150 1.00 -1.82 0.27
N VAL A 151 2.06 -1.00 0.11
CA VAL A 151 1.93 0.40 -0.31
C VAL A 151 1.86 0.50 -1.83
N VAL A 152 2.83 -0.12 -2.53
CA VAL A 152 2.95 -0.02 -3.99
C VAL A 152 3.19 -1.40 -4.60
N GLY A 153 2.49 -1.74 -5.69
CA GLY A 153 2.76 -2.97 -6.42
C GLY A 153 4.07 -2.95 -7.19
N SER A 154 4.28 -1.93 -8.01
CA SER A 154 5.50 -1.73 -8.82
C SER A 154 5.88 -0.25 -8.94
N MET A 155 7.18 0.01 -9.03
CA MET A 155 7.75 1.36 -9.13
C MET A 155 8.39 1.63 -10.48
N GLY A 156 8.07 2.78 -11.07
CA GLY A 156 8.66 3.31 -12.30
C GLY A 156 9.81 4.29 -12.04
N TYR A 157 10.38 4.85 -13.10
CA TYR A 157 11.66 5.58 -13.04
C TYR A 157 11.57 6.88 -12.25
N GLY A 158 12.49 7.08 -11.31
CA GLY A 158 12.49 8.27 -10.46
C GLY A 158 11.25 8.42 -9.59
N SER A 159 10.39 7.40 -9.51
CA SER A 159 9.30 7.39 -8.54
C SER A 159 9.86 7.26 -7.14
N THR A 160 9.15 7.80 -6.14
CA THR A 160 9.61 7.84 -4.76
C THR A 160 8.50 7.37 -3.82
N VAL A 161 8.88 6.47 -2.90
CA VAL A 161 8.09 6.13 -1.72
C VAL A 161 8.89 6.54 -0.49
N GLU A 162 8.34 7.44 0.32
CA GLU A 162 9.07 7.97 1.48
C GLU A 162 8.22 8.16 2.74
N GLU A 163 8.81 7.92 3.91
CA GLU A 163 8.10 8.07 5.19
C GLU A 163 6.81 7.23 5.24
N CYS A 164 6.85 6.05 4.66
CA CYS A 164 5.72 5.12 4.59
C CYS A 164 6.01 3.86 5.38
N TYR A 165 4.96 3.24 5.92
CA TYR A 165 5.13 1.94 6.58
C TYR A 165 3.98 0.98 6.33
N SER A 166 4.28 -0.30 6.52
CA SER A 166 3.28 -1.35 6.49
C SER A 166 3.32 -2.19 7.77
N TRP A 167 2.19 -2.36 8.44
CA TRP A 167 2.09 -3.09 9.71
C TRP A 167 0.97 -4.13 9.67
N GLY A 168 1.26 -5.39 10.05
CA GLY A 168 0.22 -6.38 10.34
C GLY A 168 -0.53 -6.86 9.10
N ASN A 169 0.09 -6.70 7.93
CA ASN A 169 -0.49 -7.05 6.65
C ASN A 169 -0.15 -8.49 6.26
N THR A 170 -1.01 -9.07 5.44
CA THR A 170 -0.69 -10.28 4.67
C THR A 170 -0.50 -9.90 3.21
N VAL A 171 0.66 -10.22 2.63
CA VAL A 171 0.98 -9.98 1.21
C VAL A 171 1.42 -11.29 0.59
N ALA A 172 0.55 -11.92 -0.20
CA ALA A 172 0.75 -13.27 -0.72
C ALA A 172 0.61 -13.34 -2.24
N ALA A 173 1.72 -13.62 -2.94
CA ALA A 173 1.70 -13.88 -4.37
C ALA A 173 1.53 -15.37 -4.65
N VAL A 174 0.53 -15.75 -5.46
CA VAL A 174 0.09 -17.15 -5.62
C VAL A 174 0.36 -17.79 -6.98
N SER A 175 0.88 -17.02 -7.96
CA SER A 175 1.30 -17.59 -9.24
C SER A 175 2.58 -18.42 -9.13
N THR A 176 2.85 -19.20 -10.17
CA THR A 176 4.11 -19.95 -10.33
C THR A 176 5.08 -19.27 -11.30
N ASN A 177 4.89 -17.98 -11.59
CA ASN A 177 5.69 -17.22 -12.54
C ASN A 177 6.13 -15.85 -11.98
N LYS A 178 7.37 -15.44 -12.28
CA LYS A 178 7.95 -14.10 -12.03
C LYS A 178 7.30 -13.29 -10.89
N GLN A 179 7.66 -13.61 -9.65
CA GLN A 179 7.09 -12.96 -8.47
C GLN A 179 8.14 -12.19 -7.70
N SER A 180 7.89 -10.90 -7.48
CA SER A 180 8.70 -10.03 -6.64
C SER A 180 7.79 -9.35 -5.61
N ILE A 181 7.93 -9.74 -4.35
CA ILE A 181 7.04 -9.29 -3.28
C ILE A 181 7.85 -8.56 -2.22
N GLY A 182 7.44 -7.36 -1.85
CA GLY A 182 8.00 -6.64 -0.71
C GLY A 182 6.92 -6.11 0.23
N GLY A 183 7.30 -5.79 1.48
CA GLY A 183 6.33 -5.25 2.43
C GLY A 183 5.92 -3.81 2.11
N ILE A 184 6.77 -3.03 1.43
CA ILE A 184 6.45 -1.70 0.90
C ILE A 184 6.16 -1.78 -0.61
N THR A 185 7.08 -2.39 -1.36
CA THR A 185 6.99 -2.46 -2.83
C THR A 185 7.42 -3.81 -3.40
N GLY A 186 6.79 -4.26 -4.49
CA GLY A 186 7.21 -5.48 -5.20
C GLY A 186 8.59 -5.34 -5.87
N GLY A 187 9.00 -4.12 -6.20
CA GLY A 187 10.25 -3.83 -6.89
C GLY A 187 10.06 -3.06 -8.19
N GLU A 188 11.16 -2.82 -8.89
CA GLU A 188 11.19 -1.96 -10.08
C GLU A 188 11.80 -2.65 -11.32
N SER A 189 11.88 -1.91 -12.42
CA SER A 189 12.57 -2.31 -13.66
C SER A 189 13.81 -1.44 -13.92
N TYR A 190 14.84 -2.08 -14.46
CA TYR A 190 16.15 -1.56 -14.84
C TYR A 190 16.10 -0.30 -15.73
N GLN A 191 16.21 0.91 -15.15
CA GLN A 191 16.46 2.17 -15.90
C GLN A 191 16.68 3.40 -15.00
N ARG A 192 17.11 4.53 -15.61
CA ARG A 192 17.46 5.79 -14.93
C ARG A 192 16.44 6.91 -15.24
N PRO A 193 16.15 7.81 -14.28
CA PRO A 193 16.62 7.80 -12.88
C PRO A 193 16.05 6.60 -12.11
N ALA A 194 16.82 6.05 -11.17
CA ALA A 194 16.36 4.94 -10.34
C ALA A 194 15.22 5.40 -9.42
N ALA A 195 14.29 4.51 -9.08
CA ALA A 195 13.29 4.82 -8.07
C ALA A 195 13.94 4.84 -6.68
N VAL A 196 13.23 5.40 -5.70
CA VAL A 196 13.71 5.59 -4.33
C VAL A 196 12.69 5.09 -3.34
N VAL A 197 13.12 4.23 -2.43
CA VAL A 197 12.37 3.86 -1.22
C VAL A 197 13.19 4.32 -0.02
N ARG A 198 12.70 5.30 0.72
CA ARG A 198 13.49 5.89 1.82
C ARG A 198 12.68 6.18 3.07
N ASN A 199 13.32 6.08 4.23
CA ASN A 199 12.66 6.32 5.50
C ASN A 199 11.38 5.48 5.68
N CYS A 200 11.40 4.22 5.26
CA CYS A 200 10.23 3.35 5.28
C CYS A 200 10.45 2.15 6.19
N PHE A 201 9.39 1.59 6.76
CA PHE A 201 9.53 0.37 7.54
C PHE A 201 8.38 -0.61 7.42
N THR A 202 8.65 -1.85 7.78
CA THR A 202 7.66 -2.92 7.81
C THR A 202 7.68 -3.63 9.14
N ARG A 203 6.50 -3.93 9.70
CA ARG A 203 6.36 -4.59 10.99
C ARG A 203 5.28 -5.63 11.04
N ASP A 204 5.57 -6.76 11.68
CA ASP A 204 4.60 -7.82 11.98
C ASP A 204 3.78 -8.27 10.75
N ASN A 205 4.36 -8.17 9.56
CA ASN A 205 3.71 -8.59 8.32
C ASN A 205 3.93 -10.09 8.09
N THR A 206 3.07 -10.69 7.28
CA THR A 206 3.31 -12.00 6.67
C THR A 206 3.41 -11.83 5.17
N ILE A 207 4.59 -12.10 4.61
CA ILE A 207 4.89 -11.86 3.18
C ILE A 207 5.34 -13.18 2.56
N SER A 208 4.64 -13.61 1.52
CA SER A 208 4.91 -14.90 0.88
C SER A 208 4.83 -14.88 -0.64
N SER A 209 5.66 -15.73 -1.24
CA SER A 209 5.70 -16.02 -2.66
C SER A 209 5.54 -17.53 -2.85
N ALA A 210 4.73 -17.92 -3.84
CA ALA A 210 4.66 -19.31 -4.29
C ALA A 210 5.82 -19.73 -5.21
N PHE A 211 6.69 -18.80 -5.64
CA PHE A 211 7.70 -19.09 -6.66
C PHE A 211 9.10 -18.49 -6.46
N GLN A 212 9.24 -17.17 -6.31
CA GLN A 212 10.54 -16.49 -6.53
C GLN A 212 11.08 -15.75 -5.31
N THR A 213 10.78 -14.46 -5.17
CA THR A 213 11.54 -13.59 -4.27
C THR A 213 10.65 -12.80 -3.33
N VAL A 214 11.04 -12.77 -2.05
CA VAL A 214 10.42 -11.97 -0.99
C VAL A 214 11.46 -11.10 -0.31
N GLY A 215 11.16 -9.81 -0.16
CA GLY A 215 11.91 -8.87 0.65
C GLY A 215 11.06 -8.25 1.76
N GLY A 216 11.64 -7.94 2.92
CA GLY A 216 10.89 -7.23 3.97
C GLY A 216 10.43 -5.83 3.56
N ILE A 217 11.24 -5.10 2.79
CA ILE A 217 10.89 -3.79 2.19
C ILE A 217 10.55 -3.94 0.71
N CYS A 218 11.46 -4.51 -0.08
CA CYS A 218 11.41 -4.55 -1.54
C CYS A 218 11.68 -5.95 -2.09
N GLY A 219 10.80 -6.48 -2.94
CA GLY A 219 10.96 -7.83 -3.50
C GLY A 219 12.16 -7.96 -4.45
N TYR A 220 12.20 -7.08 -5.47
CA TYR A 220 13.27 -7.00 -6.45
C TYR A 220 13.83 -5.58 -6.49
N ASN A 221 15.12 -5.41 -6.20
CA ASN A 221 15.74 -4.11 -6.03
C ASN A 221 16.64 -3.70 -7.21
N ASP A 222 16.11 -2.83 -8.07
CA ASP A 222 16.90 -1.99 -8.97
C ASP A 222 17.01 -0.53 -8.43
N ALA A 223 16.35 -0.25 -7.29
CA ALA A 223 16.12 1.06 -6.69
C ALA A 223 17.22 1.51 -5.72
N PHE A 224 17.11 2.73 -5.21
CA PHE A 224 17.77 3.15 -3.96
C PHE A 224 16.86 2.83 -2.76
N VAL A 225 17.27 1.89 -1.91
CA VAL A 225 16.61 1.60 -0.63
C VAL A 225 17.46 2.18 0.50
N GLN A 226 16.96 3.18 1.22
CA GLN A 226 17.76 3.97 2.15
C GLN A 226 17.04 4.21 3.47
N LYS A 227 17.72 4.01 4.60
CA LYS A 227 17.16 4.32 5.93
C LYS A 227 15.83 3.59 6.18
N CYS A 228 15.78 2.31 5.80
CA CYS A 228 14.58 1.49 5.93
C CYS A 228 14.81 0.35 6.93
N TYR A 229 13.74 -0.17 7.54
CA TYR A 229 13.88 -1.41 8.31
C TYR A 229 12.67 -2.35 8.24
N SER A 230 12.93 -3.65 8.37
CA SER A 230 11.89 -4.68 8.51
C SER A 230 12.01 -5.35 9.87
N ALA A 231 10.92 -5.43 10.62
CA ALA A 231 10.93 -6.10 11.93
C ALA A 231 9.70 -7.01 12.14
N GLY A 232 9.82 -8.05 12.95
CA GLY A 232 8.74 -9.00 13.29
C GLY A 232 8.07 -9.67 12.09
N THR A 233 8.66 -9.55 10.90
CA THR A 233 8.00 -9.91 9.64
C THR A 233 8.34 -11.34 9.27
N ASN A 234 7.31 -12.13 8.97
CA ASN A 234 7.47 -13.49 8.49
C ASN A 234 7.60 -13.49 6.96
N LEU A 235 8.74 -13.96 6.45
CA LEU A 235 9.07 -13.97 5.03
C LEU A 235 9.20 -15.41 4.53
N ALA A 236 8.51 -15.75 3.43
CA ALA A 236 8.57 -17.09 2.85
C ALA A 236 8.59 -17.08 1.32
N ALA A 237 9.64 -17.63 0.70
CA ALA A 237 9.70 -17.85 -0.73
C ALA A 237 10.56 -19.09 -1.08
N PRO A 238 10.30 -19.77 -2.22
CA PRO A 238 11.09 -20.92 -2.63
C PRO A 238 12.53 -20.63 -3.08
N ARG A 239 12.87 -19.38 -3.47
CA ARG A 239 14.20 -19.07 -4.03
C ARG A 239 14.98 -18.03 -3.23
N TYR A 240 14.46 -16.80 -3.13
CA TYR A 240 15.19 -15.70 -2.52
C TYR A 240 14.35 -15.05 -1.42
N VAL A 241 14.90 -14.98 -0.21
CA VAL A 241 14.27 -14.37 0.94
C VAL A 241 15.30 -13.46 1.60
N GLY A 242 15.03 -12.16 1.67
CA GLY A 242 15.92 -11.23 2.35
C GLY A 242 15.17 -10.22 3.21
N GLY A 243 15.76 -9.90 4.38
CA GLY A 243 15.09 -9.08 5.39
C GLY A 243 14.79 -7.65 4.94
N VAL A 244 15.60 -7.07 4.06
CA VAL A 244 15.33 -5.74 3.46
C VAL A 244 14.92 -5.89 2.00
N ILE A 245 15.77 -6.50 1.19
CA ILE A 245 15.51 -6.78 -0.22
C ILE A 245 15.51 -8.29 -0.49
N GLY A 246 14.66 -8.76 -1.39
CA GLY A 246 14.62 -10.18 -1.75
C GLY A 246 15.71 -10.56 -2.77
N TYR A 247 15.73 -9.90 -3.92
CA TYR A 247 16.72 -10.11 -4.97
C TYR A 247 17.29 -8.76 -5.45
N GLY A 248 18.62 -8.68 -5.57
CA GLY A 248 19.32 -7.50 -6.07
C GLY A 248 19.47 -7.50 -7.59
N GLY A 249 19.22 -6.36 -8.23
CA GLY A 249 19.65 -6.09 -9.59
C GLY A 249 20.87 -5.16 -9.59
N SER A 250 20.64 -3.93 -9.98
CA SER A 250 21.58 -2.80 -10.05
C SER A 250 21.31 -1.72 -8.99
N GLY A 251 20.36 -1.97 -8.09
CA GLY A 251 19.97 -1.09 -7.01
C GLY A 251 21.01 -1.04 -5.87
N THR A 252 20.86 -0.07 -4.98
CA THR A 252 21.71 0.11 -3.80
C THR A 252 20.86 0.08 -2.54
N VAL A 253 21.36 -0.58 -1.49
CA VAL A 253 20.77 -0.56 -0.15
C VAL A 253 21.74 0.14 0.80
N MET A 254 21.26 1.11 1.57
CA MET A 254 22.09 1.92 2.47
C MET A 254 21.36 2.18 3.80
N ASP A 255 22.09 2.13 4.91
CA ASP A 255 21.59 2.43 6.26
C ASP A 255 20.26 1.74 6.58
N SER A 256 20.08 0.50 6.10
CA SER A 256 18.82 -0.22 6.19
C SER A 256 19.03 -1.57 6.87
N TYR A 257 18.03 -2.01 7.65
CA TYR A 257 18.20 -3.09 8.62
C TYR A 257 17.02 -4.06 8.62
N SER A 258 17.24 -5.28 9.10
CA SER A 258 16.14 -6.23 9.33
C SER A 258 16.38 -7.03 10.59
N ASP A 259 15.32 -7.32 11.34
CA ASP A 259 15.40 -8.26 12.47
C ASP A 259 15.27 -9.72 12.03
N LEU A 260 15.60 -10.60 12.97
CA LEU A 260 16.03 -11.99 12.79
C LEU A 260 14.94 -13.01 12.42
N THR A 261 13.67 -12.63 12.23
CA THR A 261 12.60 -13.59 12.47
C THR A 261 12.35 -14.68 11.43
N ASN A 262 12.99 -14.75 10.25
CA ASN A 262 12.95 -15.96 9.38
C ASN A 262 13.82 -15.93 8.10
N SER A 263 15.15 -15.79 8.18
CA SER A 263 16.15 -16.45 7.28
C SER A 263 17.46 -15.65 7.17
N PRO A 264 18.63 -16.25 7.44
CA PRO A 264 19.94 -15.57 7.37
C PRO A 264 20.51 -15.44 5.95
N SER A 265 19.71 -15.37 4.89
CA SER A 265 20.23 -15.28 3.52
C SER A 265 19.96 -13.92 2.89
N VAL A 266 20.82 -12.94 3.16
CA VAL A 266 20.97 -11.80 2.25
C VAL A 266 21.59 -12.35 0.96
N GLN A 267 20.77 -12.82 0.00
CA GLN A 267 21.23 -13.11 -1.36
C GLN A 267 20.81 -11.95 -2.26
N CYS A 268 21.64 -10.90 -2.26
CA CYS A 268 21.69 -10.00 -3.41
C CYS A 268 22.31 -10.77 -4.59
N GLY A 269 21.49 -11.21 -5.54
CA GLY A 269 22.00 -11.50 -6.88
C GLY A 269 22.67 -10.23 -7.43
N SER A 270 23.76 -10.36 -8.15
CA SER A 270 24.20 -9.34 -9.12
C SER A 270 24.49 -10.05 -10.43
N SER A 271 24.21 -9.38 -11.54
CA SER A 271 24.38 -9.92 -12.90
C SER A 271 25.84 -10.11 -13.33
N ASN A 272 26.82 -9.76 -12.49
CA ASN A 272 28.24 -9.70 -12.88
C ASN A 272 29.23 -10.46 -11.95
N GLY A 273 28.75 -11.40 -11.13
CA GLY A 273 29.63 -12.36 -10.43
C GLY A 273 30.67 -11.75 -9.48
N SER A 274 30.53 -10.47 -9.11
CA SER A 274 31.40 -9.79 -8.16
C SER A 274 30.57 -9.42 -6.93
N TRP A 275 30.80 -10.14 -5.84
CA TRP A 275 30.17 -9.97 -4.53
C TRP A 275 30.64 -8.67 -3.87
N LEU A 276 30.14 -7.53 -4.34
CA LEU A 276 30.16 -6.33 -3.52
C LEU A 276 29.03 -6.47 -2.51
N ASN A 277 29.39 -7.14 -1.42
CA ASN A 277 28.87 -6.88 -0.11
C ASN A 277 28.79 -5.35 0.11
N ALA A 278 27.66 -4.73 -0.22
CA ALA A 278 27.12 -3.75 0.71
C ALA A 278 26.64 -4.57 1.92
N LEU A 279 27.63 -5.06 2.67
CA LEU A 279 27.45 -5.32 4.09
C LEU A 279 26.74 -4.06 4.59
N VAL A 280 25.55 -4.21 5.18
CA VAL A 280 25.30 -3.44 6.39
C VAL A 280 26.56 -3.66 7.21
N PRO A 281 27.42 -2.65 7.44
CA PRO A 281 28.81 -2.86 7.81
C PRO A 281 28.91 -3.88 8.93
N ASN A 282 29.39 -5.07 8.56
CA ASN A 282 29.80 -6.15 9.45
C ASN A 282 28.87 -6.46 10.63
N ARG A 283 27.75 -7.18 10.46
CA ARG A 283 27.15 -7.92 11.59
C ARG A 283 26.62 -9.28 11.16
N TYR A 284 27.19 -10.34 11.72
CA TYR A 284 26.51 -11.62 11.80
C TYR A 284 25.16 -11.39 12.48
N ALA A 285 24.15 -12.15 12.09
CA ALA A 285 22.76 -11.93 12.47
C ALA A 285 22.51 -11.88 14.00
N THR A 286 23.47 -12.28 14.85
CA THR A 286 23.39 -12.18 16.31
C THR A 286 23.74 -10.81 16.91
N ASP A 287 24.32 -9.88 16.15
CA ASP A 287 25.00 -8.70 16.74
C ASP A 287 24.31 -7.35 16.45
N PHE A 288 23.33 -7.30 15.54
CA PHE A 288 22.55 -6.07 15.28
C PHE A 288 21.16 -6.19 15.89
N ASN A 289 20.94 -5.45 16.97
CA ASN A 289 19.60 -5.19 17.48
C ASN A 289 19.25 -3.72 17.21
N ILE A 290 18.29 -3.47 16.32
CA ILE A 290 17.88 -2.09 15.99
C ILE A 290 17.33 -1.36 17.23
N THR A 291 16.72 -2.09 18.17
CA THR A 291 16.14 -1.49 19.39
C THR A 291 17.16 -1.08 20.43
N SER A 292 18.43 -1.46 20.25
CA SER A 292 19.53 -1.05 21.13
C SER A 292 20.29 0.18 20.61
N HIS A 293 19.81 0.85 19.57
CA HIS A 293 20.48 2.00 18.95
C HIS A 293 19.57 3.23 18.99
N SER A 294 20.17 4.40 19.22
CA SER A 294 19.47 5.67 19.04
C SER A 294 19.35 6.03 17.56
N ILE A 295 18.47 6.98 17.22
CA ILE A 295 18.35 7.53 15.87
C ILE A 295 19.68 8.13 15.37
N ALA A 296 20.45 8.74 16.29
CA ALA A 296 21.77 9.27 15.98
C ALA A 296 22.78 8.16 15.64
N ASP A 297 22.77 7.05 16.38
CA ASP A 297 23.65 5.90 16.11
C ASP A 297 23.37 5.27 14.74
N LEU A 298 22.12 5.34 14.28
CA LEU A 298 21.70 4.87 12.95
C LEU A 298 22.05 5.88 11.83
N GLY A 299 22.50 7.10 12.15
CA GLY A 299 22.70 8.17 11.16
C GLY A 299 21.39 8.65 10.52
N TRP A 300 20.26 8.42 11.20
CA TRP A 300 18.93 8.79 10.72
C TRP A 300 18.55 10.19 11.22
N ASP A 301 17.64 10.85 10.51
CA ASP A 301 17.24 12.23 10.81
C ASP A 301 16.25 12.24 11.99
N PRO A 302 16.56 12.88 13.14
CA PRO A 302 15.65 12.96 14.28
C PRO A 302 14.41 13.82 14.03
N ALA A 303 14.36 14.60 12.94
CA ALA A 303 13.12 15.27 12.51
C ALA A 303 12.12 14.28 11.88
N ILE A 304 12.61 13.16 11.32
CA ILE A 304 11.80 12.13 10.66
C ILE A 304 11.58 10.93 11.57
N TRP A 305 12.61 10.57 12.34
CA TRP A 305 12.63 9.36 13.14
C TRP A 305 12.71 9.66 14.63
N SER A 306 11.95 8.90 15.42
CA SER A 306 12.03 8.80 16.87
C SER A 306 12.15 7.34 17.29
N ILE A 307 12.30 7.07 18.59
CA ILE A 307 12.23 5.71 19.12
C ILE A 307 10.85 5.53 19.75
N GLY A 308 10.13 4.50 19.30
CA GLY A 308 8.85 4.11 19.86
C GLY A 308 8.98 3.52 21.26
N PRO A 309 7.86 3.39 21.99
CA PRO A 309 7.85 2.86 23.36
C PRO A 309 8.32 1.40 23.46
N ASP A 310 8.25 0.65 22.35
CA ASP A 310 8.74 -0.72 22.23
C ASP A 310 10.20 -0.82 21.76
N GLY A 311 10.90 0.32 21.68
CA GLY A 311 12.32 0.41 21.34
C GLY A 311 12.62 0.44 19.85
N PHE A 312 11.63 0.21 18.97
CA PHE A 312 11.87 0.30 17.52
C PHE A 312 11.86 1.75 17.03
N PRO A 313 12.63 2.09 15.97
CA PRO A 313 12.47 3.37 15.30
C PRO A 313 11.04 3.60 14.81
N TRP A 314 10.56 4.84 14.88
CA TRP A 314 9.21 5.25 14.52
C TRP A 314 9.22 6.56 13.74
N LEU A 315 8.26 6.78 12.85
CA LEU A 315 8.15 8.02 12.09
C LEU A 315 7.44 9.10 12.92
N THR A 316 8.10 10.23 13.15
CA THR A 316 7.69 11.30 14.07
C THR A 316 6.34 11.93 13.77
N GLY A 317 5.94 11.97 12.50
CA GLY A 317 4.66 12.56 12.11
C GLY A 317 3.45 11.69 12.41
N PHE A 318 3.63 10.38 12.62
CA PHE A 318 2.55 9.47 12.99
C PHE A 318 2.36 9.42 14.50
N ASN A 319 1.11 9.30 14.95
CA ASN A 319 0.83 8.93 16.33
C ASN A 319 1.51 7.61 16.66
N LEU A 320 2.15 7.54 17.83
CA LEU A 320 2.77 6.31 18.32
C LEU A 320 1.73 5.18 18.42
N PRO A 321 2.11 3.92 18.17
CA PRO A 321 1.23 2.80 18.45
C PRO A 321 0.86 2.83 19.94
N PRO A 322 -0.39 2.50 20.31
CA PRO A 322 -0.75 2.37 21.72
C PRO A 322 0.19 1.33 22.34
N VAL A 323 0.86 1.69 23.45
CA VAL A 323 1.63 0.73 24.23
C VAL A 323 0.65 -0.36 24.63
N ALA A 324 0.92 -1.62 24.28
CA ALA A 324 0.14 -2.71 24.85
C ALA A 324 0.25 -2.56 26.37
N GLU A 325 -0.87 -2.30 27.05
CA GLU A 325 -0.86 -2.30 28.51
C GLU A 325 -0.25 -3.64 28.92
N ALA A 326 0.84 -3.58 29.69
CA ALA A 326 1.38 -4.76 30.33
C ALA A 326 0.21 -5.34 31.13
N GLY A 327 -0.36 -6.44 30.63
CA GLY A 327 -1.44 -7.13 31.31
C GLY A 327 -0.99 -7.49 32.72
N PRO A 328 -1.93 -7.51 33.69
CA PRO A 328 -1.62 -7.78 35.09
C PRO A 328 -0.91 -9.11 35.32
#